data_AF-A0A959I2D3-F1
#
_entry.id   AF-A0A959I2D3-F1
#
_cell.length_a   1.000
_cell.length_b   1.000
_cell.length_c   1.000
_cell.angle_alpha   90.00
_cell.angle_beta   90.00
_cell.angle_gamma   90.00
#
_symmetry.space_group_name_H-M   'P 1'
#
loop_
_entity.id
_entity.type
_entity.pdbx_description
1 polymer ?
#
loop_
_entity_poly.entity_id
_entity_poly.type
_entity_poly.pdbx_seq_one_letter_code
_entity_poly.pdbx_strand_id
1 'polypeptide(L)'
;MSFKKKIQVQKQTFDSITISLSSPDEILERSYGEVLKPETINYRSYKPERDGLFCERIFGPVKDYECYCGKYKRIRYKGIVCDRCGVEVTEKKVRRERMGHIKLVVPVVHIWFFKSLPNKIGYMLGLSSKKLESIVYYERYVVIQPGIKSDDGVAKMDLLTEEEYLEILDSLPAENQVLDDEDANKFIAKMGADAIRELLMRLDLDQLSYDLRHQAANETSQQRKSEALKRLRVVEAFREGLSRIENRPEWSVIQYLPVVPPELRPLVPLDGGRF
;
A
#
# COMPACT_ATOMS: atom_id res chain seq x y z
N MET A 1 11.84 -0.70 22.80
CA MET A 1 12.15 -1.44 21.56
C MET A 1 11.16 -2.59 21.48
N SER A 2 10.18 -2.48 20.57
CA SER A 2 9.13 -3.48 20.43
C SER A 2 9.75 -4.85 20.13
N PHE A 3 9.35 -5.86 20.88
CA PHE A 3 9.74 -7.24 20.67
C PHE A 3 9.27 -7.66 19.27
N LYS A 4 10.15 -7.56 18.26
CA LYS A 4 9.92 -8.23 16.98
C LYS A 4 9.68 -9.69 17.32
N LYS A 5 8.47 -10.20 17.09
CA LYS A 5 8.18 -11.64 17.12
C LYS A 5 9.25 -12.29 16.27
N LYS A 6 10.16 -13.05 16.88
CA LYS A 6 11.07 -13.89 16.13
C LYS A 6 10.16 -14.85 15.39
N ILE A 7 9.93 -14.60 14.10
CA ILE A 7 9.40 -15.60 13.17
C ILE A 7 10.48 -16.67 13.17
N GLN A 8 10.38 -17.63 14.10
CA GLN A 8 11.20 -18.81 14.07
C GLN A 8 10.76 -19.54 12.82
N VAL A 9 11.52 -19.36 11.73
CA VAL A 9 11.45 -20.23 10.56
C VAL A 9 12.03 -21.58 11.00
N GLN A 10 11.30 -22.29 11.86
CA GLN A 10 11.43 -23.73 11.92
C GLN A 10 11.01 -24.21 10.54
N LYS A 11 11.87 -25.01 9.89
CA LYS A 11 11.51 -25.73 8.66
C LYS A 11 10.42 -26.74 8.99
N GLN A 12 9.21 -26.26 9.25
CA GLN A 12 8.02 -27.09 9.34
C GLN A 12 7.60 -27.38 7.91
N THR A 13 7.36 -28.66 7.62
CA THR A 13 6.63 -29.06 6.42
C THR A 13 5.24 -28.42 6.50
N PHE A 14 4.85 -27.69 5.46
CA PHE A 14 3.52 -27.06 5.38
C PHE A 14 2.60 -27.90 4.51
N ASP A 15 1.33 -28.00 4.88
CA ASP A 15 0.32 -28.76 4.13
C ASP A 15 -0.47 -27.89 3.14
N SER A 16 -0.48 -26.56 3.33
CA SER A 16 -1.17 -25.62 2.45
C SER A 16 -0.45 -24.27 2.33
N ILE A 17 -0.64 -23.58 1.20
CA ILE A 17 -0.16 -22.22 0.94
C ILE A 17 -1.36 -21.32 0.73
N THR A 18 -1.34 -20.15 1.37
CA THR A 18 -2.39 -19.16 1.26
C THR A 18 -1.81 -17.82 0.83
N ILE A 19 -2.57 -17.07 0.01
CA ILE A 19 -2.19 -15.74 -0.49
C ILE A 19 -3.26 -14.75 -0.03
N SER A 20 -2.81 -13.64 0.56
CA SER A 20 -3.65 -12.53 0.99
C SER A 20 -3.02 -11.20 0.61
N LEU A 21 -3.80 -10.13 0.75
CA LEU A 21 -3.27 -8.77 0.73
C LEU A 21 -2.47 -8.52 2.01
N SER A 22 -1.38 -7.75 1.90
CA SER A 22 -0.63 -7.31 3.06
C SER A 22 -1.12 -5.96 3.54
N SER A 23 -1.41 -5.87 4.83
CA SER A 23 -1.74 -4.59 5.46
C SER A 23 -0.50 -3.69 5.56
N PRO A 24 -0.68 -2.36 5.64
CA PRO A 24 0.41 -1.43 5.95
C PRO A 24 1.24 -1.85 7.17
N ASP A 25 0.57 -2.33 8.22
CA ASP A 25 1.20 -2.76 9.47
C ASP A 25 2.00 -4.06 9.30
N GLU A 26 1.49 -5.00 8.50
CA GLU A 26 2.21 -6.25 8.20
C GLU A 26 3.50 -5.98 7.42
N ILE A 27 3.48 -5.02 6.49
CA ILE A 27 4.67 -4.59 5.74
C ILE A 27 5.71 -4.01 6.70
N LEU A 28 5.29 -3.18 7.65
CA LEU A 28 6.17 -2.61 8.68
C LEU A 28 6.73 -3.67 9.62
N GLU A 29 5.92 -4.65 10.05
CA GLU A 29 6.35 -5.74 10.93
C GLU A 29 7.42 -6.61 10.27
N ARG A 30 7.25 -6.93 8.98
CA ARG A 30 8.21 -7.72 8.18
C ARG A 30 9.48 -6.92 7.85
N SER A 31 9.44 -5.60 7.94
CA SER A 31 10.56 -4.74 7.57
C SER A 31 11.63 -4.65 8.65
N TYR A 32 12.90 -4.64 8.21
CA TYR A 32 14.06 -4.44 9.08
C TYR A 32 14.51 -2.98 9.17
N GLY A 33 13.95 -2.10 8.34
CA GLY A 33 14.24 -0.68 8.36
C GLY A 33 13.75 0.03 7.12
N GLU A 34 13.65 1.35 7.24
CA GLU A 34 13.26 2.24 6.16
C GLU A 34 14.46 2.60 5.29
N VAL A 35 14.28 2.53 3.97
CA VAL A 35 15.25 3.03 2.98
C VAL A 35 14.89 4.49 2.69
N LEU A 36 15.80 5.40 3.04
CA LEU A 36 15.58 6.84 2.91
C LEU A 36 16.25 7.44 1.68
N LYS A 37 17.32 6.78 1.20
CA LYS A 37 18.13 7.32 0.12
C LYS A 37 18.24 6.35 -1.05
N PRO A 38 18.41 6.86 -2.28
CA PRO A 38 18.49 6.02 -3.47
C PRO A 38 19.88 5.40 -3.68
N GLU A 39 20.91 5.80 -2.92
CA GLU A 39 22.26 5.33 -3.19
C GLU A 39 22.43 3.84 -2.90
N THR A 40 23.36 3.22 -3.62
CA THR A 40 23.63 1.77 -3.54
C THR A 40 24.92 1.51 -2.78
N ILE A 41 26.06 1.76 -3.43
CA ILE A 41 27.40 1.58 -2.90
C ILE A 41 28.23 2.84 -3.14
N ASN A 42 29.20 3.07 -2.27
CA ASN A 42 30.18 4.12 -2.44
C ASN A 42 31.08 3.84 -3.65
N TYR A 43 31.27 4.81 -4.53
CA TYR A 43 32.07 4.68 -5.75
C TYR A 43 33.55 4.37 -5.51
N ARG A 44 34.12 4.79 -4.36
CA ARG A 44 35.55 4.61 -4.04
C ARG A 44 35.79 3.38 -3.19
N SER A 45 34.97 3.18 -2.14
CA SER A 45 35.19 2.08 -1.20
C SER A 45 34.41 0.81 -1.53
N TYR A 46 33.50 0.85 -2.51
CA TYR A 46 32.56 -0.22 -2.86
C TYR A 46 31.75 -0.76 -1.67
N LYS A 47 31.64 0.06 -0.61
CA LYS A 47 30.88 -0.29 0.59
C LYS A 47 29.45 0.20 0.45
N PRO A 48 28.44 -0.53 0.96
CA PRO A 48 27.07 -0.06 0.95
C PRO A 48 26.93 1.29 1.64
N GLU A 49 26.12 2.17 1.05
CA GLU A 49 25.79 3.46 1.66
C GLU A 49 24.80 3.28 2.82
N ARG A 50 24.89 4.20 3.80
CA ARG A 50 23.99 4.18 4.95
C ARG A 50 22.59 4.65 4.54
N ASP A 51 21.57 3.92 4.98
CA ASP A 51 20.15 4.15 4.68
C ASP A 51 19.78 4.07 3.19
N GLY A 52 20.70 3.56 2.37
CA GLY A 52 20.51 3.28 0.95
C GLY A 52 19.98 1.87 0.66
N LEU A 53 19.85 1.54 -0.63
CA LEU A 53 19.25 0.28 -1.11
C LEU A 53 20.03 -0.98 -0.73
N PHE A 54 21.30 -0.88 -0.35
CA PHE A 54 22.13 -2.03 0.05
C PHE A 54 22.56 -1.98 1.52
N CYS A 55 22.01 -1.04 2.29
CA CYS A 55 22.42 -0.72 3.66
C CYS A 55 22.54 -1.94 4.57
N GLU A 56 23.70 -2.12 5.19
CA GLU A 56 23.96 -3.24 6.11
C GLU A 56 23.14 -3.18 7.40
N ARG A 57 22.74 -1.98 7.83
CA ARG A 57 21.89 -1.80 9.03
C ARG A 57 20.52 -2.42 8.84
N ILE A 58 19.95 -2.29 7.64
CA ILE A 58 18.61 -2.77 7.28
C ILE A 58 18.68 -4.24 6.88
N PHE A 59 19.52 -4.57 5.91
CA PHE A 59 19.51 -5.88 5.28
C PHE A 59 20.46 -6.89 5.92
N GLY A 60 21.37 -6.45 6.81
CA GLY A 60 22.38 -7.30 7.44
C GLY A 60 23.79 -7.15 6.82
N PRO A 61 24.81 -7.74 7.43
CA PRO A 61 26.21 -7.49 7.11
C PRO A 61 26.65 -8.13 5.78
N VAL A 62 27.57 -7.49 5.04
CA VAL A 62 28.12 -8.03 3.78
C VAL A 62 29.05 -9.22 4.01
N LYS A 63 29.69 -9.28 5.17
CA LYS A 63 30.62 -10.34 5.57
C LYS A 63 30.08 -11.07 6.80
N ASP A 64 30.34 -12.37 6.89
CA ASP A 64 29.89 -13.18 8.01
C ASP A 64 30.52 -12.71 9.33
N TYR A 65 29.67 -12.48 10.33
CA TYR A 65 30.08 -12.13 11.68
C TYR A 65 31.01 -10.91 11.76
N GLU A 66 30.86 -9.95 10.84
CA GLU A 66 31.60 -8.69 10.83
C GLU A 66 30.64 -7.51 10.60
N CYS A 67 30.75 -6.48 11.45
CA CYS A 67 29.99 -5.24 11.26
C CYS A 67 30.66 -4.31 10.21
N TYR A 68 29.88 -3.43 9.59
CA TYR A 68 30.34 -2.46 8.59
C TYR A 68 31.65 -1.70 8.91
N CYS A 69 31.79 -1.24 10.17
CA CYS A 69 32.95 -0.46 10.61
C CYS A 69 34.15 -1.33 11.03
N GLY A 70 33.98 -2.64 11.15
CA GLY A 70 35.01 -3.57 11.61
C GLY A 70 35.33 -3.52 13.11
N LYS A 71 34.56 -2.78 13.94
CA LYS A 71 34.72 -2.77 15.41
C LYS A 71 34.52 -4.17 16.00
N TYR A 72 33.42 -4.83 15.63
CA TYR A 72 33.11 -6.19 16.02
C TYR A 72 33.37 -7.14 14.85
N LYS A 73 34.20 -8.14 15.08
CA LYS A 73 34.62 -9.17 14.12
C LYS A 73 34.65 -10.54 14.79
N ARG A 74 34.37 -11.59 14.01
CA ARG A 74 34.33 -13.01 14.40
C ARG A 74 33.06 -13.39 15.15
N ILE A 75 32.79 -14.70 15.17
CA ILE A 75 31.58 -15.32 15.70
C ILE A 75 31.28 -15.02 17.18
N ARG A 76 32.29 -14.66 17.98
CA ARG A 76 32.12 -14.35 19.41
C ARG A 76 31.16 -13.19 19.69
N TYR A 77 30.96 -12.30 18.74
CA TYR A 77 30.07 -11.14 18.85
C TYR A 77 28.71 -11.36 18.18
N LYS A 78 28.36 -12.61 17.84
CA LYS A 78 27.08 -12.94 17.20
C LYS A 78 25.90 -12.37 17.98
N GLY A 79 25.00 -11.67 17.27
CA GLY A 79 23.79 -11.07 17.82
C GLY A 79 23.99 -9.70 18.48
N ILE A 80 25.22 -9.18 18.54
CA ILE A 80 25.48 -7.82 19.04
C ILE A 80 25.23 -6.81 17.92
N VAL A 81 24.50 -5.75 18.24
CA VAL A 81 24.31 -4.59 17.35
C VAL A 81 25.43 -3.59 17.61
N CYS A 82 26.13 -3.17 16.56
CA CYS A 82 27.28 -2.28 16.73
C CYS A 82 26.88 -0.83 17.08
N ASP A 83 27.40 -0.28 18.17
CA ASP A 83 27.08 1.10 18.59
C ASP A 83 27.48 2.19 17.58
N ARG A 84 28.50 1.95 16.73
CA ARG A 84 28.99 2.93 15.75
C ARG A 84 28.20 2.93 14.44
N CYS A 85 27.87 1.75 13.91
CA CYS A 85 27.24 1.63 12.59
C CYS A 85 25.81 1.06 12.63
N GLY A 86 25.34 0.59 13.78
CA GLY A 86 24.01 -0.02 13.94
C GLY A 86 23.84 -1.38 13.26
N VAL A 87 24.91 -1.95 12.70
CA VAL A 87 24.86 -3.26 12.03
C VAL A 87 24.90 -4.38 13.05
N GLU A 88 23.95 -5.29 12.95
CA GLU A 88 23.90 -6.53 13.72
C GLU A 88 24.94 -7.53 13.19
N VAL A 89 25.76 -8.07 14.08
CA VAL A 89 26.76 -9.09 13.74
C VAL A 89 26.05 -10.44 13.58
N THR A 90 25.82 -10.83 12.33
CA THR A 90 25.16 -12.10 11.94
C THR A 90 25.77 -12.64 10.64
N GLU A 91 25.20 -13.71 10.09
CA GLU A 91 25.63 -14.30 8.82
C GLU A 91 25.14 -13.45 7.63
N LYS A 92 25.92 -13.41 6.55
CA LYS A 92 25.58 -12.73 5.29
C LYS A 92 24.26 -13.25 4.72
N LYS A 93 23.93 -14.52 4.95
CA LYS A 93 22.72 -15.19 4.44
C LYS A 93 21.43 -14.40 4.73
N VAL A 94 21.36 -13.69 5.86
CA VAL A 94 20.17 -12.89 6.21
C VAL A 94 19.86 -11.81 5.17
N ARG A 95 20.85 -11.36 4.38
CA ARG A 95 20.67 -10.37 3.29
C ARG A 95 19.81 -10.87 2.13
N ARG A 96 19.51 -12.17 2.08
CA ARG A 96 18.56 -12.77 1.14
C ARG A 96 17.13 -12.85 1.69
N GLU A 97 16.97 -12.69 3.00
CA GLU A 97 15.70 -12.90 3.71
C GLU A 97 15.10 -11.60 4.26
N ARG A 98 15.95 -10.66 4.72
CA ARG A 98 15.51 -9.39 5.32
C ARG A 98 14.95 -8.43 4.26
N MET A 99 13.72 -7.97 4.46
CA MET A 99 13.09 -6.94 3.65
C MET A 99 13.27 -5.55 4.27
N GLY A 100 13.30 -4.52 3.44
CA GLY A 100 13.19 -3.12 3.85
C GLY A 100 11.81 -2.57 3.50
N HIS A 101 11.54 -1.32 3.83
CA HIS A 101 10.36 -0.60 3.32
C HIS A 101 10.71 0.84 2.94
N ILE A 102 9.84 1.48 2.17
CA ILE A 102 9.85 2.91 1.88
C ILE A 102 8.48 3.44 2.30
N LYS A 103 8.45 4.45 3.18
CA LYS A 103 7.22 5.16 3.50
C LYS A 103 6.90 6.13 2.37
N LEU A 104 5.71 6.03 1.81
CA LEU A 104 5.24 6.96 0.81
C LEU A 104 4.63 8.18 1.49
N VAL A 105 4.98 9.37 1.01
CA VAL A 105 4.40 10.63 1.52
C VAL A 105 2.93 10.73 1.12
N VAL A 106 2.64 10.37 -0.13
CA VAL A 106 1.29 10.27 -0.69
C VAL A 106 1.06 8.81 -1.06
N PRO A 107 -0.09 8.21 -0.72
CA PRO A 107 -0.37 6.85 -1.12
C PRO A 107 -0.41 6.69 -2.64
N VAL A 108 -0.24 5.45 -3.09
CA VAL A 108 -0.25 5.10 -4.51
C VAL A 108 -1.18 3.90 -4.74
N VAL A 109 -2.07 4.01 -5.71
CA VAL A 109 -2.96 2.89 -6.07
C VAL A 109 -2.14 1.75 -6.69
N HIS A 110 -2.31 0.53 -6.18
CA HIS A 110 -1.60 -0.63 -6.70
C HIS A 110 -2.06 -0.96 -8.14
N ILE A 111 -1.12 -0.94 -9.08
CA ILE A 111 -1.39 -1.05 -10.52
C ILE A 111 -2.18 -2.31 -10.92
N TRP A 112 -1.97 -3.45 -10.25
CA TRP A 112 -2.74 -4.67 -10.52
C TRP A 112 -4.24 -4.57 -10.17
N PHE A 113 -4.62 -3.73 -9.21
CA PHE A 113 -6.03 -3.52 -8.87
C PHE A 113 -6.68 -2.45 -9.76
N PHE A 114 -5.85 -1.54 -10.31
CA PHE A 114 -6.25 -0.41 -11.14
C PHE A 114 -6.32 -0.72 -12.65
N LYS A 115 -5.26 -1.30 -13.24
CA LYS A 115 -5.14 -1.50 -14.70
C LYS A 115 -5.47 -2.93 -15.17
N SER A 116 -5.50 -3.91 -14.28
CA SER A 116 -5.86 -5.29 -14.65
C SER A 116 -7.33 -5.37 -15.03
N LEU A 117 -7.68 -6.18 -16.04
CA LEU A 117 -9.06 -6.52 -16.37
C LEU A 117 -9.46 -7.83 -15.66
N PRO A 118 -10.59 -7.88 -14.95
CA PRO A 118 -11.49 -6.78 -14.60
C PRO A 118 -10.83 -5.77 -13.62
N ASN A 119 -11.15 -4.48 -13.74
CA ASN A 119 -10.63 -3.42 -12.85
C ASN A 119 -11.29 -3.52 -11.48
N LYS A 120 -10.58 -4.08 -10.50
CA LYS A 120 -11.15 -4.46 -9.21
C LYS A 120 -11.67 -3.25 -8.45
N ILE A 121 -10.92 -2.15 -8.43
CA ILE A 121 -11.33 -0.90 -7.74
C ILE A 121 -12.52 -0.26 -8.45
N GLY A 122 -12.48 -0.20 -9.78
CA GLY A 122 -13.60 0.34 -10.58
C GLY A 122 -14.90 -0.42 -10.33
N TYR A 123 -14.85 -1.76 -10.33
CA TYR A 123 -16.02 -2.59 -10.01
C TYR A 123 -16.47 -2.41 -8.56
N MET A 124 -15.58 -2.35 -7.56
CA MET A 124 -16.01 -2.09 -6.17
C MET A 124 -16.75 -0.75 -6.06
N LEU A 125 -16.18 0.33 -6.60
CA LEU A 125 -16.75 1.67 -6.53
C LEU A 125 -17.90 1.94 -7.51
N GLY A 126 -18.12 1.07 -8.50
CA GLY A 126 -19.12 1.30 -9.55
C GLY A 126 -18.71 2.41 -10.54
N LEU A 127 -17.41 2.68 -10.66
CA LEU A 127 -16.86 3.68 -11.58
C LEU A 127 -16.34 3.02 -12.86
N SER A 128 -16.51 3.71 -13.99
CA SER A 128 -15.85 3.32 -15.23
C SER A 128 -14.33 3.54 -15.13
N SER A 129 -13.54 2.76 -15.87
CA SER A 129 -12.07 2.88 -15.84
C SER A 129 -11.59 4.29 -16.17
N LYS A 130 -12.25 4.99 -17.11
CA LYS A 130 -11.91 6.37 -17.49
C LYS A 130 -12.17 7.36 -16.35
N LYS A 131 -13.31 7.23 -15.66
CA LYS A 131 -13.63 8.06 -14.48
C LYS A 131 -12.62 7.82 -13.35
N LEU A 132 -12.27 6.57 -13.10
CA LEU A 132 -11.27 6.22 -12.09
C LEU A 132 -9.89 6.78 -12.44
N GLU A 133 -9.47 6.71 -13.71
CA GLU A 133 -8.23 7.33 -14.20
C GLU A 133 -8.20 8.84 -13.97
N SER A 134 -9.29 9.57 -14.24
CA SER A 134 -9.33 11.01 -13.99
C SER A 134 -9.14 11.37 -12.51
N ILE A 135 -9.59 10.52 -11.58
CA ILE A 135 -9.35 10.76 -10.15
C ILE A 135 -7.88 10.47 -9.81
N VAL A 136 -7.36 9.32 -10.24
CA VAL A 136 -5.99 8.87 -9.91
C VAL A 136 -4.92 9.78 -10.50
N TYR A 137 -5.15 10.34 -11.69
CA TYR A 137 -4.25 11.27 -12.35
C TYR A 137 -4.46 12.74 -11.97
N TYR A 138 -5.20 13.03 -10.90
CA TYR A 138 -5.41 14.39 -10.39
C TYR A 138 -6.12 15.33 -11.39
N GLU A 139 -6.97 14.79 -12.28
CA GLU A 139 -7.76 15.59 -13.24
C GLU A 139 -9.09 16.06 -12.64
N ARG A 140 -9.73 15.22 -11.82
CA ARG A 140 -11.02 15.52 -11.19
C ARG A 140 -11.02 15.18 -9.70
N TYR A 141 -11.74 15.98 -8.93
CA TYR A 141 -12.10 15.65 -7.56
C TYR A 141 -13.28 14.66 -7.57
N VAL A 142 -13.32 13.77 -6.58
CA VAL A 142 -14.48 12.92 -6.33
C VAL A 142 -15.09 13.27 -4.97
N VAL A 143 -16.40 13.42 -4.95
CA VAL A 143 -17.17 13.67 -3.73
C VAL A 143 -17.25 12.39 -2.91
N ILE A 144 -16.59 12.39 -1.75
CA ILE A 144 -16.60 11.30 -0.78
C ILE A 144 -17.81 11.44 0.13
N GLN A 145 -18.07 12.67 0.58
CA GLN A 145 -19.18 13.04 1.43
C GLN A 145 -19.75 14.40 1.01
N PRO A 146 -21.04 14.48 0.62
CA PRO A 146 -21.63 15.73 0.15
C PRO A 146 -21.96 16.73 1.28
N GLY A 147 -22.15 16.28 2.52
CA GLY A 147 -22.41 17.18 3.65
C GLY A 147 -23.63 18.08 3.46
N ILE A 148 -23.51 19.33 3.91
CA ILE A 148 -24.52 20.39 3.74
C ILE A 148 -24.85 20.65 2.26
N LYS A 149 -23.92 20.34 1.34
CA LYS A 149 -24.12 20.51 -0.11
C LYS A 149 -24.97 19.42 -0.77
N SER A 150 -25.44 18.44 0.01
CA SER A 150 -26.45 17.50 -0.48
C SER A 150 -27.75 18.21 -0.87
N ASP A 151 -28.10 19.32 -0.21
CA ASP A 151 -29.30 20.12 -0.53
C ASP A 151 -29.13 20.91 -1.84
N ASP A 152 -27.89 21.25 -2.20
CA ASP A 152 -27.52 21.95 -3.43
C ASP A 152 -27.43 20.98 -4.65
N GLY A 153 -27.75 19.70 -4.45
CA GLY A 153 -27.77 18.69 -5.50
C GLY A 153 -26.45 17.96 -5.75
N VAL A 154 -25.43 18.15 -4.89
CA VAL A 154 -24.15 17.42 -4.99
C VAL A 154 -24.32 16.02 -4.41
N ALA A 155 -24.08 14.98 -5.22
CA ALA A 155 -24.20 13.60 -4.78
C ALA A 155 -22.84 12.95 -4.46
N LYS A 156 -22.88 11.89 -3.64
CA LYS A 156 -21.70 11.03 -3.41
C LYS A 156 -21.28 10.37 -4.73
N MET A 157 -19.97 10.25 -4.96
CA MET A 157 -19.34 9.76 -6.20
C MET A 157 -19.41 10.70 -7.41
N ASP A 158 -19.94 11.92 -7.25
CA ASP A 158 -19.86 12.91 -8.31
C ASP A 158 -18.42 13.36 -8.54
N LEU A 159 -18.13 13.67 -9.80
CA LEU A 159 -16.81 14.15 -10.22
C LEU A 159 -16.89 15.65 -10.46
N LEU A 160 -16.07 16.39 -9.74
CA LEU A 160 -16.00 17.84 -9.83
C LEU A 160 -14.72 18.23 -10.56
N THR A 161 -14.84 19.26 -11.40
CA THR A 161 -13.71 20.01 -11.91
C THR A 161 -13.08 20.87 -10.80
N GLU A 162 -11.91 21.43 -11.06
CA GLU A 162 -11.26 22.33 -10.10
C GLU A 162 -12.09 23.59 -9.84
N GLU A 163 -12.69 24.16 -10.88
CA GLU A 163 -13.55 25.36 -10.78
C GLU A 163 -14.78 25.07 -9.89
N GLU A 164 -15.53 24.01 -10.19
CA GLU A 164 -16.70 23.61 -9.39
C GLU A 164 -16.32 23.30 -7.93
N TYR A 165 -15.19 22.66 -7.71
CA TYR A 165 -14.70 22.36 -6.35
C TYR A 165 -14.40 23.65 -5.56
N LEU A 166 -13.76 24.62 -6.18
CA LEU A 166 -13.46 25.91 -5.55
C LEU A 166 -14.73 26.72 -5.26
N GLU A 167 -15.69 26.75 -6.19
CA GLU A 167 -17.00 27.39 -5.97
C GLU A 167 -17.77 26.75 -4.79
N ILE A 168 -17.72 25.43 -4.69
CA ILE A 168 -18.31 24.71 -3.55
C ILE A 168 -17.58 25.11 -2.26
N LEU A 169 -16.24 25.15 -2.25
CA LEU A 169 -15.48 25.54 -1.06
C LEU A 169 -15.78 26.98 -0.60
N ASP A 170 -15.91 27.92 -1.53
CA ASP A 170 -16.19 29.32 -1.22
C ASP A 170 -17.61 29.53 -0.67
N SER A 171 -18.55 28.68 -1.09
CA SER A 171 -19.93 28.72 -0.61
C SER A 171 -20.16 27.95 0.70
N LEU A 172 -19.16 27.26 1.23
CA LEU A 172 -19.25 26.55 2.51
C LEU A 172 -19.04 27.51 3.70
N PRO A 173 -19.76 27.32 4.82
CA PRO A 173 -19.47 28.03 6.06
C PRO A 173 -18.05 27.74 6.56
N ALA A 174 -17.38 28.73 7.13
CA ALA A 174 -16.02 28.58 7.68
C ALA A 174 -15.92 27.47 8.74
N GLU A 175 -17.01 27.21 9.47
CA GLU A 175 -17.11 26.14 10.47
C GLU A 175 -17.01 24.73 9.85
N ASN A 176 -17.38 24.56 8.57
CA ASN A 176 -17.38 23.25 7.91
C ASN A 176 -15.98 22.64 7.83
N GLN A 177 -14.95 23.47 7.67
CA GLN A 177 -13.54 23.01 7.63
C GLN A 177 -13.06 22.46 8.97
N VAL A 178 -13.68 22.90 10.07
CA VAL A 178 -13.32 22.52 11.45
C VAL A 178 -14.07 21.28 11.92
N LEU A 179 -15.14 20.89 11.23
CA LEU A 179 -15.89 19.67 11.52
C LEU A 179 -14.99 18.43 11.42
N ASP A 180 -15.34 17.39 12.16
CA ASP A 180 -14.67 16.10 12.05
C ASP A 180 -15.01 15.42 10.70
N ASP A 181 -14.10 14.59 10.18
CA ASP A 181 -14.30 13.86 8.91
C ASP A 181 -15.46 12.85 8.95
N GLU A 182 -15.90 12.48 10.16
CA GLU A 182 -17.05 11.63 10.44
C GLU A 182 -18.37 12.41 10.60
N ASP A 183 -18.32 13.75 10.71
CA ASP A 183 -19.53 14.57 10.83
C ASP A 183 -20.29 14.54 9.51
N ALA A 184 -21.55 14.10 9.53
CA ALA A 184 -22.38 13.98 8.34
C ALA A 184 -22.58 15.28 7.57
N ASN A 185 -22.42 16.45 8.21
CA ASN A 185 -22.55 17.76 7.58
C ASN A 185 -21.27 18.23 6.88
N LYS A 186 -20.13 17.58 7.13
CA LYS A 186 -18.86 17.96 6.49
C LYS A 186 -18.87 17.63 5.01
N PHE A 187 -18.49 18.60 4.18
CA PHE A 187 -18.22 18.36 2.77
C PHE A 187 -16.80 17.84 2.59
N ILE A 188 -16.66 16.70 1.91
CA ILE A 188 -15.36 16.08 1.63
C ILE A 188 -15.33 15.67 0.17
N ALA A 189 -14.50 16.36 -0.61
CA ALA A 189 -14.10 15.93 -1.93
C ALA A 189 -12.57 15.93 -2.02
N LYS A 190 -12.01 14.87 -2.60
CA LYS A 190 -10.56 14.68 -2.71
C LYS A 190 -10.22 14.17 -4.11
N MET A 191 -8.94 14.17 -4.46
CA MET A 191 -8.44 13.57 -5.69
C MET A 191 -7.28 12.60 -5.40
N GLY A 192 -6.79 11.92 -6.42
CA GLY A 192 -5.64 11.02 -6.31
C GLY A 192 -5.94 9.73 -5.56
N ALA A 193 -4.88 9.05 -5.12
CA ALA A 193 -4.97 7.77 -4.44
C ALA A 193 -5.60 7.87 -3.04
N ASP A 194 -5.43 9.00 -2.36
CA ASP A 194 -6.06 9.27 -1.05
C ASP A 194 -7.59 9.21 -1.15
N ALA A 195 -8.15 9.83 -2.20
CA ALA A 195 -9.59 9.80 -2.43
C ALA A 195 -10.10 8.36 -2.65
N ILE A 196 -9.38 7.58 -3.44
CA ILE A 196 -9.72 6.17 -3.68
C ILE A 196 -9.64 5.36 -2.38
N ARG A 197 -8.61 5.58 -1.56
CA ARG A 197 -8.46 4.89 -0.27
C ARG A 197 -9.65 5.17 0.64
N GLU A 198 -10.03 6.43 0.79
CA GLU A 198 -11.12 6.82 1.66
C GLU A 198 -12.49 6.32 1.16
N LEU A 199 -12.72 6.35 -0.15
CA LEU A 199 -13.91 5.74 -0.77
C LEU A 199 -14.00 4.24 -0.49
N LEU A 200 -12.87 3.52 -0.56
CA LEU A 200 -12.81 2.10 -0.26
C LEU A 200 -12.99 1.80 1.23
N MET A 201 -12.46 2.65 2.13
CA MET A 201 -12.65 2.52 3.58
C MET A 201 -14.11 2.70 4.00
N ARG A 202 -14.84 3.60 3.33
CA ARG A 202 -16.26 3.88 3.60
C ARG A 202 -17.22 2.91 2.87
N LEU A 203 -16.70 1.85 2.26
CA LEU A 203 -17.50 0.90 1.48
C LEU A 203 -18.04 -0.22 2.35
N ASP A 204 -19.36 -0.36 2.42
CA ASP A 204 -20.02 -1.53 3.01
C ASP A 204 -20.19 -2.62 1.95
N LEU A 205 -19.37 -3.69 2.06
CA LEU A 205 -19.39 -4.81 1.12
C LEU A 205 -20.63 -5.70 1.27
N ASP A 206 -21.21 -5.79 2.48
CA ASP A 206 -22.40 -6.59 2.72
C ASP A 206 -23.60 -5.92 2.06
N GLN A 207 -23.83 -4.64 2.35
CA GLN A 207 -24.92 -3.88 1.73
C GLN A 207 -24.79 -3.86 0.20
N LEU A 208 -23.57 -3.60 -0.31
CA LEU A 208 -23.33 -3.60 -1.75
C LEU A 208 -23.60 -4.96 -2.40
N SER A 209 -23.27 -6.07 -1.73
CA SER A 209 -23.61 -7.41 -2.21
C SER A 209 -25.12 -7.61 -2.32
N TYR A 210 -25.89 -7.21 -1.30
CA TYR A 210 -27.35 -7.31 -1.33
C TYR A 210 -27.96 -6.47 -2.46
N ASP A 211 -27.51 -5.22 -2.62
CA ASP A 211 -27.99 -4.32 -3.67
C ASP A 211 -27.72 -4.88 -5.06
N LEU A 212 -26.52 -5.43 -5.29
CA LEU A 212 -26.15 -6.01 -6.59
C LEU A 212 -26.91 -7.31 -6.89
N ARG A 213 -27.19 -8.13 -5.88
CA ARG A 213 -28.03 -9.33 -6.04
C ARG A 213 -29.47 -8.94 -6.39
N HIS A 214 -30.03 -7.94 -5.72
CA HIS A 214 -31.35 -7.41 -6.01
C HIS A 214 -31.43 -6.82 -7.42
N GLN A 215 -30.44 -6.01 -7.80
CA GLN A 215 -30.32 -5.46 -9.15
C GLN A 215 -30.23 -6.56 -10.20
N ALA A 216 -29.40 -7.58 -10.01
CA ALA A 216 -29.27 -8.68 -10.95
C ALA A 216 -30.55 -9.54 -11.09
N ALA A 217 -31.39 -9.61 -10.05
CA ALA A 217 -32.66 -10.33 -10.06
C ALA A 217 -33.76 -9.56 -10.81
N ASN A 218 -33.86 -8.25 -10.57
CA ASN A 218 -34.97 -7.42 -11.06
C ASN A 218 -34.69 -6.66 -12.35
N GLU A 219 -33.42 -6.56 -12.75
CA GLU A 219 -33.04 -5.87 -13.99
C GLU A 219 -33.51 -6.65 -15.23
N THR A 220 -34.23 -5.96 -16.11
CA THR A 220 -34.80 -6.52 -17.33
C THR A 220 -33.79 -6.50 -18.49
N SER A 221 -32.84 -5.56 -18.48
CA SER A 221 -31.79 -5.48 -19.48
C SER A 221 -30.71 -6.53 -19.26
N GLN A 222 -30.49 -7.39 -20.26
CA GLN A 222 -29.42 -8.40 -20.23
C GLN A 222 -28.04 -7.78 -20.01
N GLN A 223 -27.79 -6.59 -20.58
CA GLN A 223 -26.50 -5.91 -20.45
C GLN A 223 -26.24 -5.45 -19.02
N ARG A 224 -27.20 -4.73 -18.42
CA ARG A 224 -27.10 -4.24 -17.04
C ARG A 224 -27.04 -5.38 -16.03
N LYS A 225 -27.79 -6.47 -16.27
CA LYS A 225 -27.70 -7.70 -15.48
C LYS A 225 -26.31 -8.34 -15.56
N SER A 226 -25.72 -8.42 -16.75
CA SER A 226 -24.35 -8.94 -16.92
C SER A 226 -23.31 -8.10 -16.19
N GLU A 227 -23.45 -6.77 -16.23
CA GLU A 227 -22.57 -5.84 -15.52
C GLU A 227 -22.70 -5.98 -14.00
N ALA A 228 -23.92 -6.02 -13.47
CA ALA A 228 -24.19 -6.24 -12.06
C ALA A 228 -23.59 -7.57 -11.56
N LEU A 229 -23.70 -8.66 -12.35
CA LEU A 229 -23.10 -9.95 -12.02
C LEU A 229 -21.57 -9.92 -12.03
N LYS A 230 -20.95 -9.22 -12.99
CA LYS A 230 -19.48 -9.03 -13.02
C LYS A 230 -19.00 -8.26 -11.80
N ARG A 231 -19.74 -7.22 -11.42
CA ARG A 231 -19.47 -6.41 -10.22
C ARG A 231 -19.61 -7.24 -8.95
N LEU A 232 -20.72 -7.96 -8.82
CA LEU A 232 -21.01 -8.85 -7.69
C LEU A 232 -19.90 -9.87 -7.49
N ARG A 233 -19.37 -10.47 -8.56
CA ARG A 233 -18.25 -11.43 -8.47
C ARG A 233 -17.01 -10.85 -7.78
N VAL A 234 -16.69 -9.58 -8.04
CA VAL A 234 -15.54 -8.92 -7.39
C VAL A 234 -15.85 -8.63 -5.93
N VAL A 235 -17.05 -8.10 -5.63
CA VAL A 235 -17.49 -7.77 -4.27
C VAL A 235 -17.51 -9.01 -3.38
N GLU A 236 -18.08 -10.12 -3.85
CA GLU A 236 -18.10 -11.40 -3.11
C GLU A 236 -16.70 -11.94 -2.85
N ALA A 237 -15.77 -11.80 -3.81
CA ALA A 237 -14.38 -12.24 -3.60
C ALA A 237 -13.68 -11.46 -2.48
N PHE A 238 -13.91 -10.14 -2.39
CA PHE A 238 -13.38 -9.33 -1.29
C PHE A 238 -14.09 -9.61 0.03
N ARG A 239 -15.40 -9.85 0.01
CA ARG A 239 -16.20 -10.20 1.19
C ARG A 239 -15.80 -11.57 1.78
N GLU A 240 -15.65 -12.58 0.93
CA GLU A 240 -15.11 -13.89 1.32
C GLU A 240 -13.67 -13.75 1.84
N GLY A 241 -12.87 -12.93 1.15
CA GLY A 241 -11.54 -12.52 1.60
C GLY A 241 -11.58 -12.01 3.03
N LEU A 242 -12.37 -10.98 3.31
CA LEU A 242 -12.48 -10.33 4.62
C LEU A 242 -12.87 -11.29 5.75
N SER A 243 -13.79 -12.22 5.47
CA SER A 243 -14.25 -13.21 6.48
C SER A 243 -13.23 -14.32 6.73
N ARG A 244 -12.50 -14.78 5.71
CA ARG A 244 -11.54 -15.88 5.83
C ARG A 244 -10.16 -15.41 6.32
N ILE A 245 -9.67 -14.32 5.75
CA ILE A 245 -8.33 -13.77 5.98
C ILE A 245 -8.47 -12.26 5.83
N GLU A 246 -8.56 -11.51 6.93
CA GLU A 246 -8.81 -10.06 6.92
C GLU A 246 -8.14 -9.39 5.71
N ASN A 247 -8.92 -9.05 4.68
CA ASN A 247 -8.47 -8.55 3.39
C ASN A 247 -9.30 -7.32 3.09
N ARG A 248 -8.83 -6.17 3.56
CA ARG A 248 -9.60 -4.94 3.40
C ARG A 248 -9.37 -4.31 2.03
N PRO A 249 -10.42 -3.82 1.32
CA PRO A 249 -10.28 -3.24 0.00
C PRO A 249 -9.28 -2.08 -0.09
N GLU A 250 -9.19 -1.26 0.95
CA GLU A 250 -8.29 -0.11 1.02
C GLU A 250 -6.80 -0.49 1.02
N TRP A 251 -6.44 -1.74 1.32
CA TRP A 251 -5.06 -2.23 1.21
C TRP A 251 -4.59 -2.38 -0.25
N SER A 252 -5.50 -2.24 -1.22
CA SER A 252 -5.13 -2.04 -2.63
C SER A 252 -4.46 -0.68 -2.90
N VAL A 253 -4.49 0.24 -1.92
CA VAL A 253 -3.77 1.51 -1.95
C VAL A 253 -2.53 1.40 -1.04
N ILE A 254 -1.35 1.57 -1.63
CA ILE A 254 -0.06 1.36 -0.98
C ILE A 254 0.35 2.62 -0.23
N GLN A 255 0.64 2.48 1.06
CA GLN A 255 1.25 3.53 1.91
C GLN A 255 2.71 3.23 2.25
N TYR A 256 3.06 1.95 2.37
CA TYR A 256 4.43 1.48 2.58
C TYR A 256 4.79 0.50 1.48
N LEU A 257 5.87 0.80 0.77
CA LEU A 257 6.34 -0.05 -0.32
C LEU A 257 7.45 -0.98 0.21
N PRO A 258 7.28 -2.31 0.21
CA PRO A 258 8.33 -3.22 0.62
C PRO A 258 9.50 -3.20 -0.38
N VAL A 259 10.72 -3.26 0.15
CA VAL A 259 11.96 -3.31 -0.63
C VAL A 259 12.52 -4.73 -0.59
N VAL A 260 12.68 -5.30 -1.78
CA VAL A 260 13.23 -6.65 -1.98
C VAL A 260 14.65 -6.75 -1.42
N PRO A 261 15.02 -7.87 -0.77
CA PRO A 261 16.37 -8.10 -0.25
C PRO A 261 17.47 -7.92 -1.30
N PRO A 262 18.64 -7.34 -0.96
CA PRO A 262 19.69 -7.00 -1.92
C PRO A 262 20.31 -8.20 -2.61
N GLU A 263 20.37 -9.39 -1.98
CA GLU A 263 20.92 -10.59 -2.63
C GLU A 263 20.00 -11.15 -3.72
N LEU A 264 18.72 -10.75 -3.76
CA LEU A 264 17.80 -11.07 -4.87
C LEU A 264 17.90 -10.05 -6.02
N ARG A 265 18.64 -8.95 -5.82
CA ARG A 265 18.94 -7.90 -6.80
C ARG A 265 20.41 -7.45 -6.69
N PRO A 266 21.36 -8.37 -6.89
CA PRO A 266 22.77 -8.11 -6.62
C PRO A 266 23.38 -7.12 -7.62
N LEU A 267 24.27 -6.25 -7.13
CA LEU A 267 25.24 -5.53 -7.97
C LEU A 267 26.50 -6.40 -8.05
N VAL A 268 26.75 -6.99 -9.20
CA VAL A 268 27.83 -7.97 -9.38
C VAL A 268 29.02 -7.28 -10.01
N PRO A 269 30.18 -7.19 -9.34
CA PRO A 269 31.37 -6.64 -9.98
C PRO A 269 31.78 -7.55 -11.15
N LEU A 270 31.96 -6.94 -12.31
CA LEU A 270 32.46 -7.55 -13.54
C LEU A 270 33.94 -7.18 -13.74
N ASP A 271 34.61 -7.96 -14.59
CA ASP A 271 36.00 -7.71 -14.96
C ASP A 271 36.18 -6.31 -15.55
N GLY A 272 37.33 -5.70 -15.25
CA GLY A 272 37.65 -4.34 -15.68
C GLY A 272 36.98 -3.24 -14.84
N GLY A 273 36.55 -3.54 -13.61
CA GLY A 273 36.02 -2.55 -12.67
C GLY A 273 34.59 -2.10 -12.97
N ARG A 274 33.83 -2.93 -13.70
CA ARG A 274 32.42 -2.71 -14.04
C ARG A 274 31.51 -3.37 -12.99
N PHE A 275 30.22 -3.03 -13.01
CA PHE A 275 29.17 -3.59 -12.15
C PHE A 275 27.93 -3.91 -12.97
#